data_AF-A0A429IA28-F1
#
_entry.id   AF-A0A429IA28-F1
#
_cell.length_a   1.000
_cell.length_b   1.000
_cell.length_c   1.000
_cell.angle_alpha   90.00
_cell.angle_beta   90.00
_cell.angle_gamma   90.00
#
_symmetry.space_group_name_H-M   'P 1'
#
loop_
_entity.id
_entity.type
_entity.pdbx_description
1 polymer ?
#
loop_
_entity_poly.entity_id
_entity_poly.type
_entity_poly.pdbx_seq_one_letter_code
_entity_poly.pdbx_strand_id
1 'polypeptide(L)'
;MPTPLDPAPQTDKGAASPGRTSPDGLVAEPDDYALGRSRGGLTTKIHLAVGASSHVLATVVTAGQRADAPVFAEVMARIRVPRIGGGYPSTRPAHVLADRAYSSRKTREYLRRRQIPHTIPQKRDQVGHRRRRGSAGGRPPGFGREKCKARHKVEGRIGLLEQARGVGTRYEKLAVRFEATFQLTLVRQALWHLNRDPGALQWLHYSWPTMPELFGINHLTLSTTDLDRLVAYYTELLGAVLAFERAATPFDPRIAVIDVGGDDHLMIVETATAPTADLDPLGKAGWGLRVGTHAQLCEVREQILGAGWPVGPIETLPTQWTMTARDPDGRPVDVRAHRPRTSSPSPTTG
;
A
#
# COMPACT_ATOMS: atom_id res chain seq x y z
N MET A 1 -20.66 -45.26 49.74
CA MET A 1 -20.16 -43.94 50.15
C MET A 1 -19.03 -43.55 49.20
N PRO A 2 -19.24 -42.63 48.25
CA PRO A 2 -18.18 -42.21 47.34
C PRO A 2 -17.19 -41.29 48.05
N THR A 3 -15.91 -41.55 47.81
CA THR A 3 -14.73 -40.83 48.29
C THR A 3 -14.77 -39.35 47.88
N PRO A 4 -14.33 -38.39 48.71
CA PRO A 4 -14.34 -36.98 48.33
C PRO A 4 -13.36 -36.75 47.16
N LEU A 5 -13.83 -36.09 46.10
CA LEU A 5 -12.99 -35.61 45.01
C LEU A 5 -12.04 -34.53 45.54
N ASP A 6 -10.74 -34.69 45.26
CA ASP A 6 -9.72 -33.68 45.53
C ASP A 6 -10.11 -32.33 44.90
N PRO A 7 -9.87 -31.21 45.60
CA PRO A 7 -10.13 -29.89 45.03
C PRO A 7 -9.21 -29.66 43.82
N ALA A 8 -9.81 -29.28 42.70
CA ALA A 8 -9.10 -28.93 41.48
C ALA A 8 -8.00 -27.88 41.75
N PRO A 9 -6.83 -27.99 41.09
CA PRO A 9 -5.72 -27.07 41.32
C PRO A 9 -6.15 -25.63 40.99
N GLN A 10 -6.05 -24.74 41.98
CA GLN A 10 -6.18 -23.30 41.78
C GLN A 10 -5.05 -22.84 40.88
N THR A 11 -5.35 -22.60 39.61
CA THR A 11 -4.42 -21.91 38.71
C THR A 11 -4.30 -20.46 39.15
N ASP A 12 -3.13 -20.12 39.68
CA ASP A 12 -2.76 -18.79 40.12
C ASP A 12 -2.96 -17.77 38.97
N LYS A 13 -3.85 -16.80 39.18
CA LYS A 13 -4.06 -15.67 38.27
C LYS A 13 -2.94 -14.65 38.47
N GLY A 14 -1.75 -14.96 37.98
CA GLY A 14 -0.58 -14.11 38.17
C GLY A 14 0.43 -14.20 37.03
N ALA A 15 0.75 -13.04 36.45
CA ALA A 15 1.83 -12.77 35.49
C ALA A 15 1.65 -13.27 34.04
N ALA A 16 0.94 -12.46 33.25
CA ALA A 16 1.08 -12.47 31.79
C ALA A 16 2.53 -12.15 31.42
N SER A 17 3.27 -13.15 30.94
CA SER A 17 4.58 -12.98 30.31
C SER A 17 4.37 -12.62 28.84
N PRO A 18 4.95 -11.52 28.32
CA PRO A 18 4.83 -11.18 26.91
C PRO A 18 5.68 -12.14 26.07
N GLY A 19 5.06 -12.82 25.11
CA GLY A 19 5.76 -13.58 24.07
C GLY A 19 5.75 -15.10 24.22
N ARG A 20 4.60 -15.73 24.50
CA ARG A 20 4.47 -17.15 24.16
C ARG A 20 4.55 -17.28 22.63
N THR A 21 5.63 -17.86 22.14
CA THR A 21 5.66 -18.49 20.82
C THR A 21 5.10 -19.90 21.00
N SER A 22 4.18 -20.30 20.12
CA SER A 22 3.82 -21.72 20.01
C SER A 22 5.08 -22.55 19.67
N PRO A 23 5.09 -23.87 19.96
CA PRO A 23 6.18 -24.76 19.57
C PRO A 23 6.61 -24.62 18.10
N ASP A 24 5.67 -24.23 17.24
CA ASP A 24 5.86 -24.05 15.80
C ASP A 24 6.40 -22.66 15.39
N GLY A 25 6.83 -21.83 16.35
CA GLY A 25 7.40 -20.49 16.09
C GLY A 25 6.37 -19.40 15.77
N LEU A 26 5.07 -19.72 15.80
CA LEU A 26 3.99 -18.76 15.61
C LEU A 26 3.70 -17.96 16.88
N VAL A 27 3.23 -16.71 16.73
CA VAL A 27 2.74 -15.90 17.85
C VAL A 27 1.56 -16.65 18.48
N ALA A 28 1.62 -16.93 19.78
CA ALA A 28 0.53 -17.62 20.46
C ALA A 28 -0.70 -16.72 20.57
N GLU A 29 -1.87 -17.31 20.32
CA GLU A 29 -3.15 -16.65 20.54
C GLU A 29 -3.33 -16.36 22.03
N PRO A 30 -3.68 -15.12 22.43
CA PRO A 30 -3.99 -14.80 23.81
C PRO A 30 -5.29 -15.47 24.27
N ASP A 31 -5.38 -15.81 25.56
CA ASP A 31 -6.54 -16.51 26.14
C ASP A 31 -7.86 -15.74 25.96
N ASP A 32 -7.81 -14.41 25.89
CA ASP A 32 -8.97 -13.54 25.68
C ASP A 32 -9.23 -13.21 24.21
N TYR A 33 -8.44 -13.76 23.28
CA TYR A 33 -8.49 -13.50 21.84
C TYR A 33 -8.39 -12.01 21.48
N ALA A 34 -7.90 -11.19 22.43
CA ALA A 34 -8.00 -9.74 22.42
C ALA A 34 -9.42 -9.20 22.15
N LEU A 35 -10.46 -9.98 22.46
CA LEU A 35 -11.86 -9.61 22.33
C LEU A 35 -12.44 -9.24 23.68
N GLY A 36 -13.21 -8.14 23.74
CA GLY A 36 -14.01 -7.89 24.92
C GLY A 36 -14.98 -6.72 24.82
N ARG A 37 -15.76 -6.55 25.89
CA ARG A 37 -16.98 -5.72 25.87
C ARG A 37 -16.65 -4.23 25.93
N SER A 38 -17.07 -3.50 24.92
CA SER A 38 -17.09 -2.03 24.92
C SER A 38 -18.53 -1.50 24.89
N ARG A 39 -18.71 -0.18 24.95
CA ARG A 39 -20.03 0.45 24.77
C ARG A 39 -20.65 0.16 23.39
N GLY A 40 -19.83 -0.14 22.37
CA GLY A 40 -20.26 -0.48 21.02
C GLY A 40 -20.36 -1.99 20.76
N GLY A 41 -20.31 -2.83 21.79
CA GLY A 41 -20.30 -4.29 21.66
C GLY A 41 -18.92 -4.92 21.85
N LEU A 42 -18.80 -6.21 21.49
CA LEU A 42 -17.53 -6.95 21.54
C LEU A 42 -16.55 -6.40 20.51
N THR A 43 -15.38 -5.98 20.95
CA THR A 43 -14.37 -5.38 20.09
C THR A 43 -12.96 -5.60 20.61
N THR A 44 -12.02 -5.26 19.76
CA THR A 44 -10.58 -5.32 19.97
C THR A 44 -10.04 -3.89 19.98
N LYS A 45 -9.16 -3.59 20.94
CA LYS A 45 -8.50 -2.28 21.05
C LYS A 45 -7.06 -2.36 20.54
N ILE A 46 -6.68 -1.35 19.76
CA ILE A 46 -5.33 -1.15 19.24
C ILE A 46 -4.64 -0.06 20.06
N HIS A 47 -3.47 -0.38 20.61
CA HIS A 47 -2.58 0.58 21.28
C HIS A 47 -1.35 0.82 20.40
N LEU A 48 -1.08 2.08 20.06
CA LEU A 48 -0.03 2.43 19.10
C LEU A 48 0.99 3.40 19.68
N ALA A 49 2.25 3.21 19.28
CA ALA A 49 3.26 4.27 19.29
C ALA A 49 3.51 4.73 17.86
N VAL A 50 3.45 6.04 17.63
CA VAL A 50 3.66 6.64 16.31
C VAL A 50 4.84 7.61 16.38
N GLY A 51 5.73 7.51 15.40
CA GLY A 51 6.92 8.35 15.29
C GLY A 51 6.63 9.74 14.75
N ALA A 52 7.66 10.60 14.71
CA ALA A 52 7.53 11.97 14.20
C ALA A 52 7.09 12.00 12.72
N SER A 53 7.49 11.01 11.92
CA SER A 53 7.08 10.87 10.51
C SER A 53 5.75 10.12 10.34
N SER A 54 4.92 10.03 11.38
CA SER A 54 3.62 9.34 11.38
C SER A 54 3.66 7.82 11.11
N HIS A 55 4.85 7.22 11.14
CA HIS A 55 5.03 5.76 11.03
C HIS A 55 4.74 5.08 12.37
N VAL A 56 4.08 3.92 12.33
CA VAL A 56 3.83 3.11 13.52
C VAL A 56 5.14 2.43 13.94
N LEU A 57 5.53 2.64 15.20
CA LEU A 57 6.77 2.11 15.79
C LEU A 57 6.52 0.87 16.65
N ALA A 58 5.30 0.74 17.18
CA ALA A 58 4.88 -0.39 17.99
C ALA A 58 3.35 -0.47 18.03
N THR A 59 2.85 -1.71 18.11
CA THR A 59 1.43 -2.02 18.26
C THR A 59 1.24 -3.07 19.34
N VAL A 60 0.21 -2.92 20.14
CA VAL A 60 -0.33 -3.95 21.04
C VAL A 60 -1.82 -4.04 20.80
N VAL A 61 -2.34 -5.26 20.75
CA VAL A 61 -3.76 -5.55 20.58
C VAL A 61 -4.29 -6.15 21.88
N THR A 62 -5.43 -5.67 22.39
CA THR A 62 -6.03 -6.15 23.65
C THR A 62 -7.56 -6.19 23.56
N ALA A 63 -8.22 -6.88 24.48
CA ALA A 63 -9.67 -6.78 24.67
C ALA A 63 -10.19 -5.34 24.77
N GLY A 64 -11.35 -5.06 24.14
CA GLY A 64 -11.90 -3.73 23.93
C GLY A 64 -12.09 -2.87 25.20
N GLN A 65 -12.39 -3.48 26.34
CA GLN A 65 -12.55 -2.81 27.64
C GLN A 65 -11.22 -2.36 28.27
N ARG A 66 -10.08 -2.86 27.78
CA ARG A 66 -8.78 -2.60 28.41
C ARG A 66 -8.45 -1.11 28.34
N ALA A 67 -8.09 -0.52 29.47
CA ALA A 67 -7.61 0.86 29.51
C ALA A 67 -6.19 0.97 28.94
N ASP A 68 -5.85 2.12 28.36
CA ASP A 68 -4.59 2.28 27.63
C ASP A 68 -3.39 2.48 28.57
N ALA A 69 -3.58 3.18 29.70
CA ALA A 69 -2.49 3.48 30.64
C ALA A 69 -1.80 2.22 31.22
N PRO A 70 -2.51 1.12 31.56
CA PRO A 70 -1.89 -0.16 31.92
C PRO A 70 -1.02 -0.79 30.81
N VAL A 71 -1.38 -0.60 29.54
CA VAL A 71 -0.69 -1.21 28.38
C VAL A 71 0.51 -0.36 27.92
N PHE A 72 0.62 0.87 28.41
CA PHE A 72 1.68 1.82 28.03
C PHE A 72 3.10 1.24 28.09
N ALA A 73 3.46 0.54 29.16
CA ALA A 73 4.81 -0.01 29.32
C ALA A 73 5.11 -1.11 28.29
N GLU A 74 4.09 -1.87 27.89
CA GLU A 74 4.19 -2.92 26.88
C GLU A 74 4.41 -2.31 25.48
N VAL A 75 3.61 -1.30 25.10
CA VAL A 75 3.80 -0.56 23.84
C VAL A 75 5.22 0.00 23.76
N MET A 76 5.69 0.63 24.85
CA MET A 76 7.04 1.19 24.91
C MET A 76 8.16 0.13 24.85
N ALA A 77 7.88 -1.11 25.29
CA ALA A 77 8.83 -2.21 25.23
C ALA A 77 8.98 -2.78 23.81
N ARG A 78 7.90 -2.74 23.01
CA ARG A 78 7.87 -3.20 21.61
C ARG A 78 8.56 -2.24 20.63
N ILE A 79 8.87 -1.00 21.03
CA ILE A 79 9.59 -0.05 20.16
C ILE A 79 11.00 -0.59 19.87
N ARG A 80 11.26 -0.85 18.59
CA ARG A 80 12.54 -1.26 18.01
C ARG A 80 12.72 -0.56 16.67
N VAL A 81 13.57 0.46 16.62
CA VAL A 81 13.87 1.18 15.37
C VAL A 81 15.27 0.78 14.89
N PRO A 82 15.40 0.09 13.76
CA PRO A 82 16.71 -0.23 13.17
C PRO A 82 17.54 1.03 12.94
N ARG A 83 18.86 0.92 13.07
CA ARG A 83 19.79 2.02 12.78
C ARG A 83 20.40 1.82 11.41
N ILE A 84 20.51 2.91 10.65
CA ILE A 84 21.26 2.95 9.40
C ILE A 84 22.74 2.73 9.76
N GLY A 85 23.40 1.78 9.10
CA GLY A 85 24.79 1.38 9.40
C GLY A 85 24.93 0.20 10.38
N GLY A 86 23.82 -0.44 10.79
CA GLY A 86 23.84 -1.63 11.64
C GLY A 86 23.91 -1.34 13.14
N GLY A 87 24.09 -2.40 13.93
CA GLY A 87 24.09 -2.36 15.39
C GLY A 87 22.73 -2.54 16.05
N TYR A 88 22.67 -2.34 17.37
CA TYR A 88 21.45 -2.64 18.13
C TYR A 88 20.32 -1.63 17.85
N PRO A 89 19.08 -2.09 17.65
CA PRO A 89 17.93 -1.21 17.40
C PRO A 89 17.77 -0.15 18.49
N SER A 90 17.39 1.07 18.11
CA SER A 90 17.01 2.09 19.07
C SER A 90 15.69 1.73 19.74
N THR A 91 15.72 1.55 21.07
CA THR A 91 14.56 1.15 21.90
C THR A 91 14.07 2.27 22.82
N ARG A 92 14.78 3.40 22.84
CA ARG A 92 14.50 4.55 23.71
C ARG A 92 14.12 5.76 22.86
N PRO A 93 12.85 6.17 22.85
CA PRO A 93 12.43 7.39 22.18
C PRO A 93 13.09 8.63 22.78
N ALA A 94 13.42 9.61 21.94
CA ALA A 94 14.00 10.88 22.38
C ALA A 94 13.03 11.72 23.23
N HIS A 95 11.73 11.62 22.95
CA HIS A 95 10.67 12.30 23.70
C HIS A 95 9.34 11.57 23.49
N VAL A 96 8.52 11.45 24.54
CA VAL A 96 7.18 10.84 24.46
C VAL A 96 6.09 11.89 24.61
N LEU A 97 5.12 11.85 23.70
CA LEU A 97 3.87 12.59 23.79
C LEU A 97 2.75 11.61 24.07
N ALA A 98 1.91 11.88 25.07
CA ALA A 98 0.75 11.03 25.34
C ALA A 98 -0.41 11.85 25.90
N ASP A 99 -1.60 11.30 25.76
CA ASP A 99 -2.83 11.96 26.23
C ASP A 99 -2.89 12.06 27.75
N ARG A 100 -3.77 12.94 28.20
CA ARG A 100 -4.09 13.13 29.62
C ARG A 100 -4.48 11.81 30.32
N ALA A 101 -5.03 10.84 29.60
CA ALA A 101 -5.33 9.51 30.16
C ALA A 101 -4.09 8.80 30.73
N TYR A 102 -2.90 9.09 30.19
CA TYR A 102 -1.60 8.55 30.61
C TYR A 102 -0.93 9.33 31.75
N SER A 103 -1.65 10.25 32.42
CA SER A 103 -1.07 11.12 33.46
C SER A 103 -0.74 10.41 34.79
N SER A 104 -0.87 9.08 34.85
CA SER A 104 -0.68 8.28 36.06
C SER A 104 0.74 8.39 36.63
N ARG A 105 0.88 8.24 37.95
CA ARG A 105 2.19 8.22 38.62
C ARG A 105 3.07 7.08 38.08
N LYS A 106 2.49 5.88 37.91
CA LYS A 106 3.17 4.69 37.35
C LYS A 106 3.76 4.95 35.96
N THR A 107 3.00 5.58 35.06
CA THR A 107 3.46 5.94 33.71
C THR A 107 4.62 6.93 33.76
N ARG A 108 4.52 7.99 34.58
CA ARG A 108 5.58 8.99 34.70
C ARG A 108 6.84 8.44 35.36
N GLU A 109 6.71 7.58 36.36
CA GLU A 109 7.84 6.89 36.99
C GLU A 109 8.53 5.95 36.02
N TYR A 110 7.78 5.19 35.21
CA TYR A 110 8.35 4.37 34.13
C TYR A 110 9.21 5.21 33.18
N LEU A 111 8.69 6.35 32.72
CA LEU A 111 9.42 7.25 31.82
C LEU A 111 10.66 7.88 32.48
N ARG A 112 10.56 8.27 33.75
CA ARG A 112 11.71 8.81 34.52
C ARG A 112 12.79 7.75 34.72
N ARG A 113 12.43 6.52 35.09
CA ARG A 113 13.39 5.41 35.25
C ARG A 113 14.13 5.10 33.96
N ARG A 114 13.44 5.18 32.81
CA ARG A 114 14.07 5.01 31.49
C ARG A 114 14.75 6.28 30.96
N GLN A 115 14.74 7.37 31.73
CA GLN A 115 15.27 8.68 31.34
C GLN A 115 14.70 9.18 30.01
N ILE A 116 13.40 9.02 29.81
CA ILE A 116 12.67 9.45 28.62
C ILE A 116 11.96 10.77 28.94
N PRO A 117 12.38 11.89 28.33
CA PRO A 117 11.64 13.14 28.39
C PRO A 117 10.19 12.93 27.92
N HIS A 118 9.22 13.59 28.54
CA HIS A 118 7.82 13.42 28.14
C HIS A 118 6.95 14.65 28.35
N THR A 119 5.97 14.82 27.47
CA THR A 119 4.90 15.81 27.58
C THR A 119 3.56 15.10 27.67
N ILE A 120 3.02 15.05 28.89
CA ILE A 120 1.71 14.43 29.19
C ILE A 120 0.91 15.46 30.00
N PRO A 121 -0.26 15.93 29.51
CA PRO A 121 -1.10 16.83 30.28
C PRO A 121 -1.54 16.20 31.61
N GLN A 122 -1.69 17.01 32.65
CA GLN A 122 -2.28 16.55 33.91
C GLN A 122 -3.80 16.59 33.86
N LYS A 123 -4.46 15.69 34.61
CA LYS A 123 -5.89 15.76 34.84
C LYS A 123 -6.23 16.87 35.85
N ARG A 124 -7.41 17.47 35.74
CA ARG A 124 -7.81 18.63 36.57
C ARG A 124 -7.89 18.28 38.06
N ASP A 125 -8.44 17.12 38.37
CA ASP A 125 -8.48 16.52 39.71
C ASP A 125 -7.07 16.36 40.30
N GLN A 126 -6.10 15.84 39.55
CA GLN A 126 -4.71 15.68 40.00
C GLN A 126 -4.06 17.02 40.33
N VAL A 127 -4.34 18.06 39.54
CA VAL A 127 -3.90 19.43 39.84
C VAL A 127 -4.54 19.94 41.12
N GLY A 128 -5.85 19.71 41.31
CA GLY A 128 -6.58 20.06 42.52
C GLY A 128 -6.04 19.35 43.76
N HIS A 129 -5.89 18.03 43.72
CA HIS A 129 -5.31 17.24 44.81
C HIS A 129 -3.89 17.68 45.15
N ARG A 130 -3.07 17.99 44.16
CA ARG A 130 -1.73 18.53 44.41
C ARG A 130 -1.80 19.86 45.15
N ARG A 131 -2.64 20.80 44.68
CA ARG A 131 -2.82 22.12 45.31
C ARG A 131 -3.32 21.99 46.75
N ARG A 132 -4.28 21.10 47.01
CA ARG A 132 -4.79 20.82 48.37
C ARG A 132 -3.73 20.29 49.32
N ARG A 133 -2.70 19.59 48.82
CA ARG A 133 -1.57 19.09 49.62
C ARG A 133 -0.48 20.13 49.88
N GLY A 134 -0.59 21.35 49.34
CA GLY A 134 0.41 22.41 49.53
C GLY A 134 1.83 21.97 49.16
N SER A 135 2.78 22.19 50.07
CA SER A 135 4.20 21.80 49.93
C SER A 135 4.40 20.28 49.74
N ALA A 136 3.57 19.45 50.38
CA ALA A 136 3.60 17.98 50.23
C ALA A 136 3.08 17.49 48.88
N GLY A 137 2.47 18.36 48.06
CA GLY A 137 2.01 18.05 46.71
C GLY A 137 3.14 17.94 45.67
N GLY A 138 4.30 18.52 45.95
CA GLY A 138 5.44 18.56 45.03
C GLY A 138 5.25 19.49 43.82
N ARG A 139 6.28 19.57 42.97
CA ARG A 139 6.30 20.47 41.80
C ARG A 139 5.42 19.95 40.66
N PRO A 140 4.65 20.81 39.96
CA PRO A 140 3.94 20.40 38.75
C PRO A 140 4.90 19.85 37.67
N PRO A 141 4.55 18.73 37.01
CA PRO A 141 5.23 18.30 35.79
C PRO A 141 5.34 19.42 34.74
N GLY A 142 6.51 19.54 34.12
CA GLY A 142 6.70 20.40 32.95
C GLY A 142 5.79 19.99 31.80
N PHE A 143 5.25 20.97 31.08
CA PHE A 143 4.31 20.75 29.98
C PHE A 143 4.59 21.71 28.83
N GLY A 144 5.02 21.17 27.68
CA GLY A 144 5.22 21.95 26.46
C GLY A 144 3.98 21.94 25.57
N ARG A 145 3.20 23.03 25.55
CA ARG A 145 1.94 23.12 24.78
C ARG A 145 2.15 22.85 23.28
N GLU A 146 3.18 23.44 22.68
CA GLU A 146 3.46 23.27 21.24
C GLU A 146 3.83 21.83 20.89
N LYS A 147 4.72 21.19 21.67
CA LYS A 147 5.03 19.76 21.49
C LYS A 147 3.78 18.89 21.64
N CYS A 148 2.88 19.27 22.55
CA CYS A 148 1.64 18.54 22.82
C CYS A 148 0.66 18.53 21.63
N LYS A 149 0.76 19.48 20.68
CA LYS A 149 -0.08 19.51 19.47
C LYS A 149 0.24 18.35 18.52
N ALA A 150 1.47 17.84 18.52
CA ALA A 150 1.88 16.75 17.63
C ALA A 150 1.27 15.38 18.00
N ARG A 151 0.48 15.27 19.08
CA ARG A 151 -0.29 14.06 19.41
C ARG A 151 -1.34 13.71 18.34
N HIS A 152 -1.83 14.69 17.58
CA HIS A 152 -2.78 14.45 16.48
C HIS A 152 -2.25 13.43 15.46
N LYS A 153 -0.93 13.21 15.37
CA LYS A 153 -0.33 12.20 14.48
C LYS A 153 -0.79 10.79 14.80
N VAL A 154 -1.07 10.48 16.08
CA VAL A 154 -1.61 9.19 16.48
C VAL A 154 -3.04 9.03 15.95
N GLU A 155 -3.90 10.03 16.18
CA GLU A 155 -5.29 10.03 15.72
C GLU A 155 -5.38 9.98 14.19
N GLY A 156 -4.58 10.80 13.50
CA GLY A 156 -4.50 10.79 12.04
C GLY A 156 -4.01 9.45 11.48
N ARG A 157 -3.03 8.81 12.15
CA ARG A 157 -2.57 7.49 11.74
C ARG A 157 -3.63 6.42 11.98
N ILE A 158 -4.35 6.45 13.10
CA ILE A 158 -5.48 5.55 13.36
C ILE A 158 -6.55 5.73 12.29
N GLY A 159 -6.95 6.97 11.99
CA GLY A 159 -7.95 7.26 10.95
C GLY A 159 -7.53 6.71 9.57
N LEU A 160 -6.26 6.85 9.20
CA LEU A 160 -5.72 6.27 7.96
C LEU A 160 -5.73 4.73 7.97
N LEU A 161 -5.46 4.11 9.13
CA LEU A 161 -5.51 2.64 9.27
C LEU A 161 -6.95 2.11 9.17
N GLU A 162 -7.90 2.83 9.74
CA GLU A 162 -9.32 2.45 9.72
C GLU A 162 -9.98 2.60 8.33
N GLN A 163 -9.34 3.30 7.39
CA GLN A 163 -9.75 3.26 5.97
C GLN A 163 -9.65 1.86 5.36
N ALA A 164 -8.73 1.03 5.86
CA ALA A 164 -8.70 -0.37 5.50
C ALA A 164 -9.85 -1.10 6.20
N ARG A 165 -10.86 -1.54 5.43
CA ARG A 165 -12.08 -2.17 5.97
C ARG A 165 -11.78 -3.27 6.99
N GLY A 166 -10.80 -4.15 6.73
CA GLY A 166 -10.42 -5.23 7.66
C GLY A 166 -9.99 -4.73 9.05
N VAL A 167 -9.33 -3.57 9.12
CA VAL A 167 -8.94 -2.94 10.40
C VAL A 167 -10.11 -2.15 11.01
N GLY A 168 -10.86 -1.40 10.19
CA GLY A 168 -11.97 -0.57 10.65
C GLY A 168 -13.14 -1.38 11.21
N THR A 169 -13.56 -2.44 10.51
CA THR A 169 -14.72 -3.26 10.89
C THR A 169 -14.40 -4.32 11.93
N ARG A 170 -13.13 -4.71 12.07
CA ARG A 170 -12.64 -5.67 13.09
C ARG A 170 -13.39 -7.01 13.05
N TYR A 171 -13.54 -7.60 11.85
CA TYR A 171 -14.22 -8.91 11.70
C TYR A 171 -13.43 -10.09 12.28
N GLU A 172 -12.12 -9.94 12.42
CA GLU A 172 -11.26 -11.00 12.91
C GLU A 172 -11.59 -11.39 14.36
N LYS A 173 -11.73 -12.70 14.58
CA LYS A 173 -12.03 -13.28 15.90
C LYS A 173 -10.80 -13.71 16.68
N LEU A 174 -9.67 -13.85 16.00
CA LEU A 174 -8.39 -14.21 16.59
C LEU A 174 -7.49 -12.97 16.60
N ALA A 175 -6.83 -12.71 17.73
CA ALA A 175 -5.90 -11.60 17.89
C ALA A 175 -4.75 -11.70 16.90
N VAL A 176 -4.22 -12.91 16.65
CA VAL A 176 -3.10 -13.10 15.71
C VAL A 176 -3.48 -12.75 14.27
N ARG A 177 -4.71 -13.06 13.85
CA ARG A 177 -5.20 -12.72 12.49
C ARG A 177 -5.50 -11.24 12.36
N PHE A 178 -6.06 -10.63 13.41
CA PHE A 178 -6.27 -9.20 13.44
C PHE A 178 -4.94 -8.42 13.41
N GLU A 179 -3.95 -8.86 14.19
CA GLU A 179 -2.60 -8.29 14.18
C GLU A 179 -1.94 -8.47 12.80
N ALA A 180 -2.05 -9.64 12.16
CA ALA A 180 -1.56 -9.85 10.80
C ALA A 180 -2.22 -8.90 9.78
N THR A 181 -3.55 -8.73 9.85
CA THR A 181 -4.29 -7.78 9.01
C THR A 181 -3.81 -6.34 9.21
N PHE A 182 -3.53 -5.97 10.46
CA PHE A 182 -2.95 -4.68 10.81
C PHE A 182 -1.55 -4.51 10.20
N GLN A 183 -0.67 -5.50 10.34
CA GLN A 183 0.69 -5.46 9.77
C GLN A 183 0.65 -5.38 8.24
N LEU A 184 -0.20 -6.17 7.57
CA LEU A 184 -0.38 -6.10 6.12
C LEU A 184 -0.87 -4.71 5.68
N THR A 185 -1.75 -4.09 6.45
CA THR A 185 -2.20 -2.71 6.18
C THR A 185 -1.05 -1.71 6.33
N LEU A 186 -0.19 -1.86 7.34
CA LEU A 186 1.01 -1.03 7.50
C LEU A 186 1.96 -1.17 6.32
N VAL A 187 2.26 -2.41 5.91
CA VAL A 187 3.14 -2.71 4.77
C VAL A 187 2.57 -2.11 3.50
N ARG A 188 1.29 -2.35 3.20
CA ARG A 188 0.61 -1.79 2.01
C ARG A 188 0.68 -0.27 1.98
N GLN A 189 0.43 0.40 3.10
CA GLN A 189 0.49 1.86 3.17
C GLN A 189 1.93 2.38 3.01
N ALA A 190 2.92 1.70 3.60
CA ALA A 190 4.32 2.05 3.43
C ALA A 190 4.76 1.91 1.96
N LEU A 191 4.42 0.80 1.30
CA LEU A 191 4.71 0.57 -0.12
C LEU A 191 4.04 1.62 -1.02
N TRP A 192 2.80 2.01 -0.71
CA TRP A 192 2.11 3.07 -1.44
C TRP A 192 2.81 4.43 -1.32
N HIS A 193 3.35 4.77 -0.15
CA HIS A 193 4.13 5.99 0.05
C HIS A 193 5.47 5.94 -0.68
N LEU A 194 6.16 4.79 -0.67
CA LEU A 194 7.43 4.61 -1.38
C LEU A 194 7.26 4.69 -2.90
N ASN A 195 6.15 4.19 -3.45
CA ASN A 195 5.90 4.21 -4.90
C ASN A 195 5.48 5.59 -5.44
N ARG A 196 5.14 6.55 -4.57
CA ARG A 196 4.74 7.92 -4.93
C ARG A 196 5.89 8.94 -4.85
N ASP A 197 7.03 8.57 -4.27
CA ASP A 197 8.22 9.42 -4.15
C ASP A 197 9.51 8.59 -4.37
N PRO A 198 9.93 8.41 -5.64
CA PRO A 198 11.10 7.60 -5.99
C PRO A 198 12.43 8.09 -5.35
N GLY A 199 12.49 9.34 -4.87
CA GLY A 199 13.65 9.89 -4.18
C GLY A 199 13.91 9.30 -2.78
N ALA A 200 12.91 8.65 -2.18
CA ALA A 200 13.05 8.00 -0.87
C ALA A 200 13.83 6.66 -0.94
N LEU A 201 14.04 6.12 -2.15
CA LEU A 201 14.69 4.82 -2.38
C LEU A 201 16.22 4.88 -2.41
N GLN A 202 16.85 6.06 -2.35
CA GLN A 202 18.31 6.18 -2.23
C GLN A 202 18.88 5.67 -0.88
N TRP A 203 18.04 5.32 0.10
CA TRP A 203 18.47 5.07 1.48
C TRP A 203 18.32 3.62 1.97
N LEU A 204 17.98 2.66 1.10
CA LEU A 204 17.87 1.24 1.45
C LEU A 204 18.60 0.37 0.41
N HIS A 205 19.91 0.14 0.63
CA HIS A 205 20.64 -0.97 0.01
C HIS A 205 20.19 -2.28 0.68
N TYR A 206 19.03 -2.80 0.25
CA TYR A 206 18.64 -4.19 0.48
C TYR A 206 18.34 -4.78 -0.88
N SER A 207 19.19 -5.70 -1.33
CA SER A 207 18.98 -6.48 -2.55
C SER A 207 17.87 -7.50 -2.29
N TRP A 208 16.63 -7.04 -2.37
CA TRP A 208 15.51 -7.95 -2.65
C TRP A 208 15.83 -8.64 -3.98
N PRO A 209 15.44 -9.92 -4.20
CA PRO A 209 15.31 -10.39 -5.57
C PRO A 209 14.42 -9.35 -6.25
N THR A 210 15.00 -8.61 -7.20
CA THR A 210 14.30 -7.62 -7.98
C THR A 210 13.00 -8.28 -8.39
N MET A 211 11.86 -7.76 -7.91
CA MET A 211 10.62 -8.10 -8.58
C MET A 211 10.90 -7.79 -10.04
N PRO A 212 10.69 -8.74 -10.98
CA PRO A 212 11.03 -8.50 -12.37
C PRO A 212 10.41 -7.18 -12.74
N GLU A 213 11.24 -6.22 -13.14
CA GLU A 213 10.75 -4.92 -13.58
C GLU A 213 9.90 -5.20 -14.81
N LEU A 214 8.58 -5.21 -14.62
CA LEU A 214 7.64 -5.27 -15.73
C LEU A 214 7.65 -3.88 -16.35
N PHE A 215 8.39 -3.73 -17.44
CA PHE A 215 8.51 -2.47 -18.18
C PHE A 215 7.24 -2.14 -18.99
N GLY A 216 6.38 -3.13 -19.22
CA GLY A 216 5.16 -2.96 -20.00
C GLY A 216 4.62 -4.30 -20.52
N ILE A 217 3.88 -4.21 -21.63
CA ILE A 217 3.40 -5.37 -22.38
C ILE A 217 4.52 -5.74 -23.37
N ASN A 218 5.09 -6.94 -23.26
CA ASN A 218 6.19 -7.34 -24.15
C ASN A 218 5.74 -7.54 -25.61
N HIS A 219 4.60 -8.20 -25.82
CA HIS A 219 4.01 -8.37 -27.15
C HIS A 219 2.50 -8.59 -27.08
N LEU A 220 1.83 -8.32 -28.20
CA LEU A 220 0.43 -8.70 -28.44
C LEU A 220 0.38 -9.70 -29.60
N THR A 221 -0.40 -10.78 -29.43
CA THR A 221 -0.57 -11.81 -30.46
C THR A 221 -1.84 -11.58 -31.27
N LEU A 222 -1.72 -11.50 -32.58
CA LEU A 222 -2.83 -11.38 -33.54
C LEU A 222 -2.89 -12.63 -34.43
N SER A 223 -4.09 -13.04 -34.85
CA SER A 223 -4.28 -14.24 -35.68
C SER A 223 -4.98 -13.90 -36.99
N THR A 224 -4.35 -14.06 -38.14
CA THR A 224 -4.88 -13.66 -39.46
C THR A 224 -4.97 -14.82 -40.44
N THR A 225 -5.83 -14.73 -41.45
CA THR A 225 -5.84 -15.65 -42.59
C THR A 225 -4.85 -15.27 -43.70
N ASP A 226 -4.29 -14.06 -43.65
CA ASP A 226 -3.40 -13.53 -44.68
C ASP A 226 -2.22 -12.81 -44.02
N LEU A 227 -1.16 -13.58 -43.73
CA LEU A 227 -0.01 -13.07 -42.98
C LEU A 227 0.72 -11.97 -43.75
N ASP A 228 0.91 -12.15 -45.06
CA ASP A 228 1.66 -11.22 -45.90
C ASP A 228 0.96 -9.87 -45.97
N ARG A 229 -0.37 -9.87 -46.12
CA ARG A 229 -1.16 -8.63 -46.14
C ARG A 229 -1.10 -7.88 -44.81
N LEU A 230 -1.18 -8.60 -43.68
CA LEU A 230 -1.14 -7.95 -42.37
C LEU A 230 0.25 -7.42 -42.04
N VAL A 231 1.30 -8.18 -42.35
CA VAL A 231 2.70 -7.74 -42.19
C VAL A 231 2.95 -6.49 -43.04
N ALA A 232 2.62 -6.52 -44.33
CA ALA A 232 2.81 -5.38 -45.23
C ALA A 232 2.07 -4.12 -44.74
N TYR A 233 0.84 -4.27 -44.22
CA TYR A 233 0.12 -3.17 -43.61
C TYR A 233 0.93 -2.51 -42.49
N TYR A 234 1.44 -3.27 -41.51
CA TYR A 234 2.18 -2.65 -40.41
C TYR A 234 3.57 -2.17 -40.82
N THR A 235 4.28 -2.89 -41.69
CA THR A 235 5.67 -2.53 -42.04
C THR A 235 5.74 -1.42 -43.07
N GLU A 236 4.93 -1.48 -44.13
CA GLU A 236 5.00 -0.53 -45.24
C GLU A 236 4.17 0.73 -44.97
N LEU A 237 2.99 0.60 -44.35
CA LEU A 237 2.12 1.75 -44.09
C LEU A 237 2.48 2.48 -42.79
N LEU A 238 2.80 1.72 -41.73
CA LEU A 238 3.01 2.28 -40.38
C LEU A 238 4.47 2.30 -39.94
N GLY A 239 5.39 1.83 -40.79
CA GLY A 239 6.84 1.89 -40.55
C GLY A 239 7.35 0.92 -39.48
N ALA A 240 6.58 -0.12 -39.14
CA ALA A 240 7.07 -1.21 -38.30
C ALA A 240 8.18 -2.00 -39.02
N VAL A 241 8.98 -2.75 -38.27
CA VAL A 241 10.08 -3.54 -38.83
C VAL A 241 9.80 -5.02 -38.65
N LEU A 242 9.90 -5.80 -39.73
CA LEU A 242 9.85 -7.27 -39.62
C LEU A 242 11.09 -7.76 -38.89
N ALA A 243 10.91 -8.22 -37.65
CA ALA A 243 11.99 -8.67 -36.78
C ALA A 243 12.27 -10.17 -36.94
N PHE A 244 11.24 -10.96 -37.23
CA PHE A 244 11.34 -12.41 -37.36
C PHE A 244 10.21 -12.99 -38.20
N GLU A 245 10.49 -14.04 -38.96
CA GLU A 245 9.49 -14.84 -39.65
C GLU A 245 9.85 -16.33 -39.56
N ARG A 246 8.83 -17.18 -39.41
CA ARG A 246 8.96 -18.63 -39.45
C ARG A 246 7.88 -19.22 -40.34
N ALA A 247 8.29 -20.02 -41.32
CA ALA A 247 7.40 -20.83 -42.14
C ALA A 247 6.59 -21.84 -41.30
N ALA A 248 5.40 -22.21 -41.78
CA ALA A 248 4.60 -23.25 -41.14
C ALA A 248 5.33 -24.61 -41.14
N THR A 249 5.06 -25.41 -40.11
CA THR A 249 5.46 -26.81 -40.02
C THR A 249 4.25 -27.69 -39.74
N PRO A 250 4.34 -29.04 -39.77
CA PRO A 250 3.23 -29.90 -39.42
C PRO A 250 2.66 -29.69 -38.00
N PHE A 251 3.43 -29.09 -37.09
CA PHE A 251 3.05 -28.89 -35.68
C PHE A 251 2.83 -27.42 -35.31
N ASP A 252 3.29 -26.49 -36.15
CA ASP A 252 3.37 -25.08 -35.83
C ASP A 252 2.86 -24.21 -37.00
N PRO A 253 2.02 -23.19 -36.74
CA PRO A 253 1.60 -22.26 -37.78
C PRO A 253 2.75 -21.36 -38.26
N ARG A 254 2.59 -20.79 -39.45
CA ARG A 254 3.44 -19.69 -39.94
C ARG A 254 3.26 -18.50 -39.00
N ILE A 255 4.36 -17.87 -38.60
CA ILE A 255 4.32 -16.69 -37.74
C ILE A 255 5.28 -15.62 -38.25
N ALA A 256 4.92 -14.37 -38.00
CA ALA A 256 5.79 -13.21 -38.16
C ALA A 256 5.78 -12.39 -36.87
N VAL A 257 6.90 -11.76 -36.54
CA VAL A 257 7.01 -10.80 -35.44
C VAL A 257 7.47 -9.48 -36.01
N ILE A 258 6.72 -8.42 -35.72
CA ILE A 258 7.04 -7.06 -36.12
C ILE A 258 7.35 -6.22 -34.88
N ASP A 259 8.41 -5.42 -34.97
CA ASP A 259 8.79 -4.40 -33.99
C ASP A 259 8.02 -3.12 -34.32
N VAL A 260 7.23 -2.64 -33.35
CA VAL A 260 6.41 -1.42 -33.48
C VAL A 260 7.01 -0.23 -32.72
N GLY A 261 8.25 -0.37 -32.23
CA GLY A 261 9.01 0.63 -31.51
C GLY A 261 8.83 0.56 -30.00
N GLY A 262 9.82 1.07 -29.27
CA GLY A 262 9.79 1.13 -27.80
C GLY A 262 9.94 -0.22 -27.10
N ASP A 263 10.62 -1.18 -27.76
CA ASP A 263 10.81 -2.58 -27.33
C ASP A 263 9.51 -3.43 -27.32
N ASP A 264 8.40 -2.90 -27.84
CA ASP A 264 7.10 -3.56 -27.94
C ASP A 264 6.96 -4.28 -29.31
N HIS A 265 6.37 -5.48 -29.33
CA HIS A 265 6.23 -6.30 -30.55
C HIS A 265 4.79 -6.74 -30.84
N LEU A 266 4.44 -6.93 -32.11
CA LEU A 266 3.25 -7.70 -32.50
C LEU A 266 3.69 -9.06 -33.05
N MET A 267 3.15 -10.14 -32.48
CA MET A 267 3.31 -11.49 -33.01
C MET A 267 2.07 -11.83 -33.83
N ILE A 268 2.25 -12.05 -35.13
CA ILE A 268 1.16 -12.39 -36.05
C ILE A 268 1.24 -13.88 -36.36
N VAL A 269 0.14 -14.58 -36.17
CA VAL A 269 0.00 -16.01 -36.40
C VAL A 269 -0.96 -16.24 -37.56
N GLU A 270 -0.51 -17.00 -38.55
CA GLU A 270 -1.37 -17.40 -39.67
C GLU A 270 -2.30 -18.54 -39.24
N THR A 271 -3.61 -18.36 -39.45
CA THR A 271 -4.66 -19.29 -39.06
C THR A 271 -5.63 -19.54 -40.20
N ALA A 272 -6.17 -20.75 -40.31
CA ALA A 272 -7.11 -21.10 -41.37
C ALA A 272 -8.47 -20.38 -41.27
N THR A 273 -8.83 -19.86 -40.09
CA THR A 273 -10.10 -19.18 -39.85
C THR A 273 -9.84 -17.71 -39.58
N ALA A 274 -10.68 -16.86 -40.16
CA ALA A 274 -10.62 -15.42 -39.93
C ALA A 274 -10.85 -15.11 -38.44
N PRO A 275 -10.16 -14.11 -37.88
CA PRO A 275 -10.41 -13.64 -36.52
C PRO A 275 -11.88 -13.19 -36.36
N THR A 276 -12.44 -13.37 -35.18
CA THR A 276 -13.69 -12.70 -34.83
C THR A 276 -13.40 -11.21 -34.66
N ALA A 277 -14.03 -10.35 -35.47
CA ALA A 277 -13.81 -8.90 -35.45
C ALA A 277 -14.45 -8.19 -34.23
N ASP A 278 -15.19 -8.91 -33.39
CA ASP A 278 -16.03 -8.38 -32.32
C ASP A 278 -15.54 -8.91 -30.97
N LEU A 279 -14.64 -8.16 -30.32
CA LEU A 279 -14.03 -8.55 -29.03
C LEU A 279 -14.16 -7.49 -27.92
N ASP A 280 -14.82 -6.36 -28.18
CA ASP A 280 -15.05 -5.33 -27.16
C ASP A 280 -16.55 -5.16 -26.90
N PRO A 281 -17.06 -5.37 -25.67
CA PRO A 281 -18.45 -5.04 -25.32
C PRO A 281 -18.80 -3.56 -25.52
N LEU A 282 -17.80 -2.68 -25.70
CA LEU A 282 -17.98 -1.27 -26.03
C LEU A 282 -17.90 -0.97 -27.55
N GLY A 283 -17.62 -1.97 -28.38
CA GLY A 283 -17.48 -1.81 -29.84
C GLY A 283 -16.26 -0.99 -30.27
N LYS A 284 -15.23 -0.86 -29.42
CA LYS A 284 -14.00 -0.10 -29.67
C LYS A 284 -12.77 -1.01 -29.70
N ALA A 285 -11.58 -0.42 -29.90
CA ALA A 285 -10.34 -1.18 -29.89
C ALA A 285 -9.96 -1.58 -28.45
N GLY A 286 -9.74 -2.88 -28.23
CA GLY A 286 -9.24 -3.42 -26.95
C GLY A 286 -7.73 -3.23 -26.75
N TRP A 287 -7.02 -2.74 -27.77
CA TRP A 287 -5.57 -2.54 -27.78
C TRP A 287 -5.22 -1.33 -28.66
N GLY A 288 -3.97 -0.86 -28.59
CA GLY A 288 -3.55 0.25 -29.43
C GLY A 288 -2.05 0.47 -29.53
N LEU A 289 -1.67 1.19 -30.57
CA LEU A 289 -0.33 1.65 -30.88
C LEU A 289 -0.09 3.04 -30.30
N ARG A 290 1.16 3.31 -29.94
CA ARG A 290 1.59 4.56 -29.35
C ARG A 290 2.40 5.36 -30.36
N VAL A 291 2.09 6.65 -30.47
CA VAL A 291 2.92 7.62 -31.20
C VAL A 291 3.35 8.74 -30.25
N GLY A 292 4.48 9.38 -30.55
CA GLY A 292 5.12 10.31 -29.63
C GLY A 292 4.38 11.65 -29.48
N THR A 293 3.75 12.13 -30.54
CA THR A 293 3.17 13.49 -30.60
C THR A 293 1.83 13.52 -31.33
N HIS A 294 1.07 14.61 -31.13
CA HIS A 294 -0.14 14.87 -31.91
C HIS A 294 0.16 15.00 -33.42
N ALA A 295 1.30 15.59 -33.79
CA ALA A 295 1.68 15.74 -35.20
C ALA A 295 1.87 14.36 -35.87
N GLN A 296 2.60 13.46 -35.21
CA GLN A 296 2.76 12.08 -35.69
C GLN A 296 1.42 11.34 -35.74
N LEU A 297 0.49 11.60 -34.82
CA LEU A 297 -0.85 11.04 -34.88
C LEU A 297 -1.62 11.50 -36.14
N CYS A 298 -1.49 12.77 -36.53
CA CYS A 298 -2.04 13.29 -37.78
C CYS A 298 -1.39 12.65 -39.01
N GLU A 299 -0.05 12.54 -39.02
CA GLU A 299 0.70 11.93 -40.13
C GLU A 299 0.26 10.47 -40.36
N VAL A 300 0.20 9.67 -39.29
CA VAL A 300 -0.28 8.28 -39.38
C VAL A 300 -1.71 8.23 -39.90
N ARG A 301 -2.58 9.15 -39.47
CA ARG A 301 -3.97 9.20 -39.96
C ARG A 301 -4.02 9.49 -41.46
N GLU A 302 -3.23 10.44 -41.94
CA GLU A 302 -3.16 10.80 -43.36
C GLU A 302 -2.59 9.67 -44.19
N GLN A 303 -1.59 8.94 -43.71
CA GLN A 303 -1.07 7.73 -44.37
C GLN A 303 -2.15 6.66 -44.52
N ILE A 304 -2.88 6.35 -43.44
CA ILE A 304 -3.96 5.35 -43.47
C ILE A 304 -5.08 5.76 -44.45
N LEU A 305 -5.49 7.03 -44.42
CA LEU A 305 -6.46 7.56 -45.38
C LEU A 305 -5.95 7.53 -46.83
N GLY A 306 -4.70 7.92 -47.06
CA GLY A 306 -4.07 7.93 -48.37
C GLY A 306 -3.94 6.55 -48.99
N ALA A 307 -3.77 5.53 -48.16
CA ALA A 307 -3.78 4.12 -48.57
C ALA A 307 -5.19 3.52 -48.71
N GLY A 308 -6.24 4.29 -48.46
CA GLY A 308 -7.64 3.87 -48.63
C GLY A 308 -8.20 3.02 -47.48
N TRP A 309 -7.53 2.99 -46.33
CA TRP A 309 -7.95 2.18 -45.18
C TRP A 309 -8.90 2.95 -44.22
N PRO A 310 -9.86 2.27 -43.56
CA PRO A 310 -10.79 2.93 -42.65
C PRO A 310 -10.11 3.47 -41.40
N VAL A 311 -10.27 4.77 -41.14
CA VAL A 311 -9.81 5.42 -39.90
C VAL A 311 -10.76 6.53 -39.45
N GLY A 312 -11.03 6.56 -38.15
CA GLY A 312 -11.88 7.55 -37.51
C GLY A 312 -11.24 8.94 -37.39
N PRO A 313 -11.97 9.94 -36.89
CA PRO A 313 -11.41 11.22 -36.52
C PRO A 313 -10.46 11.09 -35.31
N ILE A 314 -9.58 12.07 -35.13
CA ILE A 314 -8.80 12.21 -33.90
C ILE A 314 -9.69 12.83 -32.83
N GLU A 315 -9.92 12.10 -31.75
CA GLU A 315 -10.62 12.54 -30.56
C GLU A 315 -9.64 13.07 -29.52
N THR A 316 -10.03 14.14 -28.85
CA THR A 316 -9.26 14.73 -27.75
C THR A 316 -9.83 14.28 -26.42
N LEU A 317 -9.08 13.45 -25.70
CA LEU A 317 -9.40 13.02 -24.33
C LEU A 317 -8.62 13.87 -23.30
N PRO A 318 -8.96 13.81 -22.00
CA PRO A 318 -8.30 14.63 -20.98
C PRO A 318 -6.77 14.49 -20.92
N THR A 319 -6.25 13.28 -21.16
CA THR A 319 -4.82 12.95 -21.01
C THR A 319 -4.14 12.48 -22.29
N GLN A 320 -4.89 12.33 -23.39
CA GLN A 320 -4.39 11.75 -24.63
C GLN A 320 -5.21 12.22 -25.83
N TRP A 321 -4.61 12.16 -27.01
CA TRP A 321 -5.32 12.16 -28.28
C TRP A 321 -5.41 10.72 -28.77
N THR A 322 -6.55 10.35 -29.35
CA THR A 322 -6.81 8.97 -29.80
C THR A 322 -7.56 8.98 -31.11
N MET A 323 -7.31 8.00 -31.95
CA MET A 323 -8.18 7.65 -33.08
C MET A 323 -8.28 6.13 -33.18
N THR A 324 -9.37 5.63 -33.74
CA THR A 324 -9.53 4.21 -34.01
C THR A 324 -9.42 3.96 -35.52
N ALA A 325 -8.48 3.10 -35.91
CA ALA A 325 -8.34 2.58 -37.27
C ALA A 325 -8.82 1.12 -37.32
N ARG A 326 -8.99 0.59 -38.53
CA ARG A 326 -9.20 -0.85 -38.73
C ARG A 326 -8.06 -1.44 -39.54
N ASP A 327 -7.55 -2.58 -39.07
CA ASP A 327 -6.54 -3.35 -39.78
C ASP A 327 -7.15 -4.10 -40.99
N PRO A 328 -6.32 -4.75 -41.83
CA PRO A 328 -6.77 -5.57 -42.96
C PRO A 328 -7.82 -6.65 -42.68
N ASP A 329 -7.88 -7.18 -41.46
CA ASP A 329 -8.88 -8.17 -41.05
C ASP A 329 -10.11 -7.50 -40.39
N GLY A 330 -10.18 -6.17 -40.43
CA GLY A 330 -11.25 -5.37 -39.88
C GLY A 330 -11.18 -5.17 -38.37
N ARG A 331 -10.10 -5.59 -37.69
CA ARG A 331 -9.99 -5.43 -36.23
C ARG A 331 -9.79 -3.96 -35.87
N PRO A 332 -10.50 -3.44 -34.85
CA PRO A 332 -10.28 -2.09 -34.37
C PRO A 332 -8.93 -2.00 -33.63
N VAL A 333 -8.13 -0.99 -33.98
CA VAL A 333 -6.86 -0.64 -33.34
C VAL A 333 -6.86 0.85 -32.99
N ASP A 334 -6.57 1.18 -31.73
CA ASP A 334 -6.41 2.58 -31.34
C ASP A 334 -4.98 3.06 -31.63
N VAL A 335 -4.83 4.28 -32.11
CA VAL A 335 -3.52 4.96 -32.21
C VAL A 335 -3.57 6.18 -31.29
N ARG A 336 -2.61 6.29 -30.36
CA ARG A 336 -2.67 7.26 -29.25
C ARG A 336 -1.39 8.04 -29.06
N ALA A 337 -1.54 9.31 -28.72
CA ALA A 337 -0.46 10.19 -28.27
C ALA A 337 -0.79 10.80 -26.90
N HIS A 338 0.18 10.86 -25.99
CA HIS A 338 -0.03 11.51 -24.70
C HIS A 338 -0.13 13.03 -24.83
N ARG A 339 -1.06 13.62 -24.08
CA ARG A 339 -1.15 15.07 -23.96
C ARG A 339 -0.18 15.57 -22.89
N PRO A 340 0.60 16.62 -23.15
CA PRO A 340 1.38 17.28 -22.12
C PRO A 340 0.46 17.70 -20.98
N ARG A 341 0.86 17.43 -19.73
CA ARG A 341 0.10 17.93 -18.57
C ARG A 341 0.21 19.44 -18.58
N THR A 342 -0.93 20.13 -18.61
CA THR A 342 -0.97 21.57 -18.36
C THR A 342 -0.55 21.81 -16.90
N SER A 343 0.68 22.29 -16.69
CA SER A 343 1.10 22.78 -15.39
C SER A 343 0.21 23.97 -15.02
N SER A 344 -0.56 23.86 -13.94
CA SER A 344 -1.27 25.00 -13.37
C SER A 344 -0.26 26.11 -13.06
N PRO A 345 -0.54 27.38 -13.40
CA PRO A 345 0.36 28.47 -13.03
C PRO A 345 0.48 28.51 -11.50
N SER A 346 1.72 28.59 -11.01
CA SER A 346 2.03 28.74 -9.60
C SER A 346 1.28 29.95 -9.04
N PRO A 347 0.63 29.86 -7.86
CA PRO A 347 -0.04 31.02 -7.30
C PRO A 347 1.01 32.08 -6.98
N THR A 348 0.94 33.20 -7.70
CA THR A 348 1.65 34.44 -7.38
C THR A 348 1.40 34.79 -5.93
N THR A 349 2.48 34.85 -5.16
CA THR A 349 2.46 35.36 -3.78
C THR A 349 2.23 36.87 -3.87
N GLY A 350 1.06 37.32 -3.45
CA GLY A 350 0.67 38.72 -3.32
C GLY A 350 0.12 38.96 -1.94
#